data_AF-A0A430ATA5-F1
#
_entry.id   AF-A0A430ATA5-F1
#
_cell.length_a   1.000
_cell.length_b   1.000
_cell.length_c   1.000
_cell.angle_alpha   90.00
_cell.angle_beta   90.00
_cell.angle_gamma   90.00
#
_symmetry.space_group_name_H-M   'P 1'
#
loop_
_entity.id
_entity.type
_entity.pdbx_description
1 polymer ?
#
loop_
_entity_poly.entity_id
_entity_poly.type
_entity_poly.pdbx_seq_one_letter_code
_entity_poly.pdbx_strand_id
1 'polypeptide(L)'
;MIEFKKLIKADIIKFKSTQIPWMHLYIPILGLIIFLSYYSYTPWTSFSKISAYLQVLSITFPMLIGIITSIVAEQEYIAGGFKNILIASETKNLSIMSKFTLCLLFGSLSTILAVVGFYIGYSFIDSNIYPIYINLAIVAILIGSNIFLYILHLFLSFRFSKAVSIGVGIAESLVAALFLTGMGDGRWPFLPSSWSIRFTSSLLMKYQSAEDILLDQDLKLGIIISIVLTFISFVIMLVWFKNWEGNRTEE
;
A
#
# COMPACT_ATOMS: atom_id res chain seq x y z
N MET A 1 25.53 -7.02 4.16
CA MET A 1 25.18 -6.56 2.79
C MET A 1 25.14 -7.69 1.76
N ILE A 2 26.14 -8.59 1.72
CA ILE A 2 26.18 -9.70 0.75
C ILE A 2 25.02 -10.70 0.98
N GLU A 3 24.75 -11.07 2.23
CA GLU A 3 23.66 -11.98 2.62
C GLU A 3 22.29 -11.44 2.22
N PHE A 4 21.98 -10.19 2.57
CA PHE A 4 20.73 -9.53 2.17
C PHE A 4 20.51 -9.53 0.64
N LYS A 5 21.56 -9.32 -0.15
CA LYS A 5 21.47 -9.41 -1.63
C LYS A 5 21.16 -10.84 -2.10
N LYS A 6 21.71 -11.86 -1.44
CA LYS A 6 21.41 -13.28 -1.74
C LYS A 6 19.96 -13.60 -1.39
N LEU A 7 19.45 -13.14 -0.25
CA LEU A 7 18.04 -13.29 0.13
C LEU A 7 17.10 -12.63 -0.85
N ILE A 8 17.35 -11.37 -1.24
CA ILE A 8 16.55 -10.68 -2.25
C ILE A 8 16.54 -11.48 -3.54
N LYS A 9 17.69 -11.99 -4.00
CA LYS A 9 17.77 -12.80 -5.22
C LYS A 9 16.96 -14.09 -5.08
N ALA A 10 17.05 -14.77 -3.94
CA ALA A 10 16.29 -15.99 -3.67
C ALA A 10 14.78 -15.70 -3.65
N ASP A 11 14.36 -14.65 -2.96
CA ASP A 11 12.95 -14.24 -2.89
C ASP A 11 12.44 -13.76 -4.26
N ILE A 12 13.24 -13.07 -5.08
CA ILE A 12 12.84 -12.74 -6.47
C ILE A 12 12.55 -14.02 -7.28
N ILE A 13 13.39 -15.05 -7.15
CA ILE A 13 13.18 -16.33 -7.83
C ILE A 13 11.87 -16.98 -7.35
N LYS A 14 11.62 -16.96 -6.03
CA LYS A 14 10.36 -17.43 -5.44
C LYS A 14 9.15 -16.62 -5.90
N PHE A 15 9.27 -15.30 -6.02
CA PHE A 15 8.16 -14.44 -6.47
C PHE A 15 7.83 -14.68 -7.95
N LYS A 16 8.84 -14.91 -8.79
CA LYS A 16 8.64 -15.22 -10.22
C LYS A 16 7.83 -16.50 -10.45
N SER A 17 7.90 -17.48 -9.54
CA SER A 17 7.08 -18.69 -9.61
C SER A 17 5.68 -18.53 -8.98
N THR A 18 5.33 -17.34 -8.50
CA THR A 18 3.99 -17.03 -7.96
C THR A 18 3.20 -16.09 -8.87
N GLN A 19 1.91 -15.93 -8.56
CA GLN A 19 1.04 -14.97 -9.23
C GLN A 19 1.28 -13.51 -8.78
N ILE A 20 2.12 -13.25 -7.78
CA ILE A 20 2.30 -11.91 -7.19
C ILE A 20 2.74 -10.85 -8.22
N PRO A 21 3.77 -11.07 -9.07
CA PRO A 21 4.17 -10.06 -10.06
C PRO A 21 3.07 -9.77 -11.08
N TRP A 22 2.30 -10.79 -11.45
CA TRP A 22 1.17 -10.67 -12.37
C TRP A 22 0.01 -9.89 -11.76
N MET A 23 -0.29 -10.09 -10.47
CA MET A 23 -1.30 -9.29 -9.77
C MET A 23 -0.91 -7.81 -9.74
N HIS A 24 0.36 -7.49 -9.46
CA HIS A 24 0.85 -6.10 -9.47
C HIS A 24 0.83 -5.44 -10.84
N LEU A 25 0.75 -6.21 -11.92
CA LEU A 25 0.62 -5.73 -13.29
C LEU A 25 -0.83 -5.65 -13.74
N TYR A 26 -1.61 -6.72 -13.59
CA TYR A 26 -2.97 -6.81 -14.11
C TYR A 26 -3.96 -5.94 -13.35
N ILE A 27 -3.89 -5.90 -12.02
CA ILE A 27 -4.83 -5.12 -11.19
C ILE A 27 -4.81 -3.63 -11.55
N PRO A 28 -3.64 -2.94 -11.59
CA PRO A 28 -3.63 -1.53 -11.99
C PRO A 28 -4.05 -1.33 -13.44
N ILE A 29 -3.66 -2.20 -14.38
CA ILE A 29 -4.07 -2.10 -15.80
C ILE A 29 -5.59 -2.21 -15.95
N LEU A 30 -6.21 -3.17 -15.25
CA LEU A 30 -7.68 -3.31 -15.24
C LEU A 30 -8.34 -2.07 -14.66
N GLY A 31 -7.80 -1.52 -13.57
CA GLY A 31 -8.26 -0.25 -13.01
C GLY A 31 -8.16 0.90 -14.03
N LEU A 32 -7.05 1.02 -14.75
CA LEU A 32 -6.88 2.03 -15.79
C LEU A 32 -7.93 1.90 -16.88
N ILE A 33 -8.13 0.69 -17.42
CA ILE A 33 -9.11 0.44 -18.49
C ILE A 33 -10.50 0.84 -18.02
N ILE A 34 -10.94 0.34 -16.85
CA ILE A 34 -12.29 0.61 -16.33
C ILE A 34 -12.53 2.10 -16.14
N PHE A 35 -11.61 2.80 -15.46
CA PHE A 35 -11.80 4.22 -15.14
C PHE A 35 -11.67 5.12 -16.37
N LEU A 36 -10.70 4.88 -17.26
CA LEU A 36 -10.54 5.68 -18.47
C LEU A 36 -11.72 5.48 -19.44
N SER A 37 -12.19 4.24 -19.62
CA SER A 37 -13.38 3.97 -20.42
C SER A 37 -14.64 4.57 -19.83
N TYR A 38 -14.79 4.60 -18.50
CA TYR A 38 -15.92 5.27 -17.86
C TYR A 38 -15.84 6.80 -18.02
N TYR A 39 -14.66 7.38 -17.85
CA TYR A 39 -14.45 8.82 -17.90
C TYR A 39 -14.44 9.44 -19.29
N SER A 40 -14.34 8.65 -20.36
CA SER A 40 -14.46 9.14 -21.74
C SER A 40 -15.87 9.61 -22.10
N TYR A 41 -16.90 9.13 -21.40
CA TYR A 41 -18.30 9.48 -21.68
C TYR A 41 -18.98 10.23 -20.52
N THR A 42 -18.35 10.26 -19.34
CA THR A 42 -18.94 10.88 -18.15
C THR A 42 -18.75 12.41 -18.15
N PRO A 43 -19.82 13.21 -17.98
CA PRO A 43 -19.76 14.67 -18.01
C PRO A 43 -19.33 15.28 -16.66
N TRP A 44 -18.34 14.68 -16.01
CA TRP A 44 -17.77 15.19 -14.76
C TRP A 44 -16.62 16.15 -15.03
N THR A 45 -16.39 17.08 -14.11
CA THR A 45 -15.20 17.94 -14.16
C THR A 45 -13.92 17.10 -14.06
N SER A 46 -12.85 17.54 -14.70
CA SER A 46 -11.58 16.80 -14.69
C SER A 46 -11.00 16.69 -13.28
N PHE A 47 -11.30 17.67 -12.39
CA PHE A 47 -10.99 17.59 -10.96
C PHE A 47 -11.69 16.40 -10.30
N SER A 48 -13.01 16.28 -10.47
CA SER A 48 -13.80 15.21 -9.87
C SER A 48 -13.37 13.83 -10.37
N LYS A 49 -13.01 13.70 -11.66
CA LYS A 49 -12.50 12.46 -12.25
C LYS A 49 -11.17 12.03 -11.64
N ILE A 50 -10.20 12.93 -11.56
CA ILE A 50 -8.88 12.66 -10.98
C ILE A 50 -9.01 12.35 -9.48
N SER A 51 -9.78 13.15 -8.74
CA SER A 51 -10.01 12.94 -7.31
C SER A 51 -10.67 11.59 -7.03
N ALA A 52 -11.75 11.26 -7.74
CA ALA A 52 -12.47 10.00 -7.56
C ALA A 52 -11.59 8.78 -7.87
N TYR A 53 -10.78 8.83 -8.92
CA TYR A 53 -9.83 7.77 -9.24
C TYR A 53 -8.84 7.52 -8.10
N LEU A 54 -8.22 8.58 -7.58
CA LEU A 54 -7.23 8.48 -6.50
C LEU A 54 -7.86 8.03 -5.18
N GLN A 55 -9.10 8.43 -4.91
CA GLN A 55 -9.87 7.94 -3.76
C GLN A 55 -10.11 6.43 -3.88
N VAL A 56 -10.54 5.93 -5.04
CA VAL A 56 -10.77 4.49 -5.24
C VAL A 56 -9.47 3.69 -5.11
N LEU A 57 -8.36 4.16 -5.68
CA LEU A 57 -7.05 3.52 -5.47
C LEU A 57 -6.72 3.42 -3.98
N SER A 58 -6.90 4.52 -3.26
CA SER A 58 -6.55 4.62 -1.86
C SER A 58 -7.42 3.74 -0.96
N ILE A 59 -8.72 3.59 -1.27
CA ILE A 59 -9.63 2.63 -0.62
C ILE A 59 -9.20 1.19 -0.88
N THR A 60 -8.68 0.91 -2.09
CA THR A 60 -8.37 -0.45 -2.53
C THR A 60 -7.04 -0.97 -1.96
N PHE A 61 -6.10 -0.08 -1.60
CA PHE A 61 -4.77 -0.48 -1.13
C PHE A 61 -4.77 -1.40 0.11
N PRO A 62 -5.48 -1.11 1.22
CA PRO A 62 -5.46 -1.97 2.40
C PRO A 62 -5.84 -3.42 2.08
N MET A 63 -6.93 -3.63 1.35
CA MET A 63 -7.36 -4.96 0.90
C MET A 63 -6.29 -5.66 0.05
N LEU A 64 -5.72 -4.99 -0.97
CA LEU A 64 -4.70 -5.60 -1.83
C LEU A 64 -3.42 -5.93 -1.07
N ILE A 65 -2.98 -5.04 -0.18
CA ILE A 65 -1.80 -5.25 0.67
C ILE A 65 -2.02 -6.46 1.58
N GLY A 66 -3.20 -6.57 2.20
CA GLY A 66 -3.57 -7.74 3.01
C GLY A 66 -3.54 -9.05 2.21
N ILE A 67 -4.08 -9.06 1.00
CA ILE A 67 -4.04 -10.23 0.11
C ILE A 67 -2.60 -10.59 -0.27
N ILE A 68 -1.82 -9.63 -0.78
CA ILE A 68 -0.46 -9.88 -1.29
C ILE A 68 0.45 -10.41 -0.18
N THR A 69 0.46 -9.75 0.98
CA THR A 69 1.29 -10.17 2.12
C THR A 69 0.88 -11.53 2.68
N SER A 70 -0.42 -11.87 2.62
CA SER A 70 -0.92 -13.17 3.03
C SER A 70 -0.42 -14.30 2.12
N ILE A 71 -0.38 -14.06 0.80
CA ILE A 71 0.16 -15.00 -0.19
C ILE A 71 1.68 -15.17 0.03
N VAL A 72 2.41 -14.10 0.36
CA VAL A 72 3.85 -14.16 0.65
C VAL A 72 4.13 -15.03 1.87
N ALA A 73 3.36 -14.89 2.94
CA ALA A 73 3.53 -15.73 4.13
C ALA A 73 3.08 -17.18 3.88
N GLU A 74 1.97 -17.38 3.16
CA GLU A 74 1.48 -18.70 2.77
C GLU A 74 2.48 -19.46 1.89
N GLN A 75 3.18 -18.76 0.97
CA GLN A 75 4.23 -19.37 0.16
C GLN A 75 5.33 -20.00 1.02
N GLU A 76 5.75 -19.33 2.09
CA GLU A 76 6.78 -19.84 3.00
C GLU A 76 6.27 -20.97 3.89
N TYR A 77 4.97 -20.95 4.22
CA TYR A 77 4.33 -22.05 4.93
C TYR A 77 4.23 -23.31 4.04
N ILE A 78 3.78 -23.18 2.79
CA ILE A 78 3.65 -24.32 1.87
C ILE A 78 5.02 -24.88 1.47
N ALA A 79 6.05 -24.03 1.35
CA ALA A 79 7.41 -24.45 0.98
C ALA A 79 8.16 -25.24 2.08
N GLY A 80 7.55 -25.51 3.23
CA GLY A 80 8.14 -26.35 4.28
C GLY A 80 7.86 -25.91 5.71
N GLY A 81 6.73 -25.27 5.99
CA GLY A 81 6.32 -24.85 7.33
C GLY A 81 7.26 -23.82 7.95
N PHE A 82 7.68 -22.82 7.16
CA PHE A 82 8.66 -21.79 7.57
C PHE A 82 10.07 -22.29 7.92
N LYS A 83 10.38 -23.58 7.71
CA LYS A 83 11.73 -24.15 7.97
C LYS A 83 12.85 -23.35 7.29
N ASN A 84 12.61 -22.84 6.08
CA ASN A 84 13.58 -22.00 5.36
C ASN A 84 13.90 -20.68 6.09
N ILE A 85 12.99 -20.17 6.90
CA ILE A 85 13.19 -18.94 7.69
C ILE A 85 13.80 -19.29 9.06
N LEU A 86 13.38 -20.42 9.65
CA LEU A 86 13.77 -20.81 11.01
C LEU A 86 15.15 -21.48 11.08
N ILE A 87 15.49 -22.30 10.08
CA ILE A 87 16.70 -23.15 10.06
C ILE A 87 17.83 -22.49 9.25
N ALA A 88 17.49 -21.55 8.35
CA ALA A 88 18.52 -20.85 7.59
C ALA A 88 19.55 -20.20 8.55
N SER A 89 20.82 -20.29 8.19
CA SER A 89 21.93 -19.70 8.97
C SER A 89 21.89 -18.17 9.00
N GLU A 90 20.95 -17.55 8.29
CA GLU A 90 20.75 -16.11 8.26
C GLU A 90 19.81 -15.65 9.38
N THR A 91 19.97 -14.40 9.84
CA THR A 91 19.07 -13.87 10.86
C THR A 91 17.63 -13.79 10.32
N LYS A 92 16.64 -14.28 11.09
CA LYS A 92 15.19 -14.19 10.77
C LYS A 92 14.77 -12.79 10.33
N ASN A 93 15.37 -11.77 10.95
CA ASN A 93 15.16 -10.36 10.63
C ASN A 93 15.56 -10.00 9.19
N LEU A 94 16.66 -10.53 8.68
CA LEU A 94 17.05 -10.28 7.28
C LEU A 94 16.08 -10.93 6.29
N SER A 95 15.55 -12.11 6.60
CA SER A 95 14.55 -12.78 5.76
C SER A 95 13.26 -11.97 5.65
N ILE A 96 12.70 -11.50 6.79
CA ILE A 96 11.51 -10.65 6.74
C ILE A 96 11.78 -9.30 6.08
N MET A 97 12.96 -8.73 6.27
CA MET A 97 13.36 -7.48 5.59
C MET A 97 13.45 -7.64 4.07
N SER A 98 13.93 -8.79 3.58
CA SER A 98 13.96 -9.09 2.15
C SER A 98 12.55 -9.11 1.56
N LYS A 99 11.61 -9.79 2.24
CA LYS A 99 10.20 -9.88 1.83
C LYS A 99 9.50 -8.54 1.87
N PHE A 100 9.68 -7.79 2.95
CA PHE A 100 9.16 -6.44 3.09
C PHE A 100 9.65 -5.52 1.96
N THR A 101 10.95 -5.55 1.68
CA THR A 101 11.55 -4.74 0.60
C THR A 101 10.97 -5.11 -0.76
N LEU A 102 10.77 -6.39 -1.05
CA LEU A 102 10.18 -6.82 -2.32
C LEU A 102 8.70 -6.47 -2.43
N CYS A 103 7.91 -6.67 -1.37
CA CYS A 103 6.51 -6.23 -1.34
C CYS A 103 6.39 -4.72 -1.60
N LEU A 104 7.22 -3.90 -0.95
CA LEU A 104 7.27 -2.46 -1.20
C LEU A 104 7.72 -2.12 -2.63
N LEU A 105 8.72 -2.82 -3.16
CA LEU A 105 9.20 -2.58 -4.52
C LEU A 105 8.10 -2.88 -5.55
N PHE A 106 7.48 -4.05 -5.50
CA PHE A 106 6.39 -4.40 -6.41
C PHE A 106 5.17 -3.50 -6.21
N GLY A 107 4.82 -3.17 -4.97
CA GLY A 107 3.77 -2.20 -4.63
C GLY A 107 4.03 -0.81 -5.21
N SER A 108 5.26 -0.33 -5.12
CA SER A 108 5.68 0.97 -5.67
C SER A 108 5.59 0.99 -7.20
N LEU A 109 6.06 -0.06 -7.88
CA LEU A 109 5.95 -0.18 -9.34
C LEU A 109 4.49 -0.23 -9.79
N SER A 110 3.65 -0.97 -9.06
CA SER A 110 2.20 -1.03 -9.33
C SER A 110 1.52 0.33 -9.12
N THR A 111 1.91 1.06 -8.07
CA THR A 111 1.39 2.41 -7.78
C THR A 111 1.82 3.42 -8.84
N ILE A 112 3.09 3.37 -9.28
CA ILE A 112 3.59 4.19 -10.40
C ILE A 112 2.77 3.88 -11.66
N LEU A 113 2.59 2.60 -11.97
CA LEU A 113 1.82 2.17 -13.14
C LEU A 113 0.38 2.68 -13.08
N ALA A 114 -0.29 2.57 -11.93
CA ALA A 114 -1.65 3.09 -11.76
C ALA A 114 -1.72 4.62 -11.93
N VAL A 115 -0.90 5.37 -11.21
CA VAL A 115 -1.04 6.83 -11.15
C VAL A 115 -0.48 7.53 -12.39
N VAL A 116 0.70 7.12 -12.87
CA VAL A 116 1.31 7.67 -14.09
C VAL A 116 0.59 7.13 -15.33
N GLY A 117 0.19 5.86 -15.33
CA GLY A 117 -0.61 5.28 -16.40
C GLY A 117 -1.95 6.00 -16.55
N PHE A 118 -2.59 6.37 -15.43
CA PHE A 118 -3.82 7.17 -15.47
C PHE A 118 -3.55 8.58 -16.01
N TYR A 119 -2.48 9.24 -15.58
CA TYR A 119 -2.11 10.56 -16.10
C TYR A 119 -1.90 10.58 -17.62
N ILE A 120 -1.15 9.60 -18.13
CA ILE A 120 -0.90 9.44 -19.56
C ILE A 120 -2.20 9.10 -20.28
N GLY A 121 -2.95 8.11 -19.79
CA GLY A 121 -4.22 7.70 -20.37
C GLY A 121 -5.26 8.82 -20.41
N TYR A 122 -5.36 9.59 -19.33
CA TYR A 122 -6.28 10.72 -19.21
C TYR A 122 -5.94 11.83 -20.21
N SER A 123 -4.65 12.06 -20.51
CA SER A 123 -4.21 13.07 -21.49
C SER A 123 -4.75 12.84 -22.91
N PHE A 124 -5.17 11.62 -23.24
CA PHE A 124 -5.82 11.30 -24.52
C PHE A 124 -7.33 11.56 -24.52
N ILE A 125 -7.96 11.68 -23.35
CA ILE A 125 -9.39 11.95 -23.18
C ILE A 125 -9.62 13.46 -23.04
N ASP A 126 -8.83 14.10 -22.20
CA ASP A 126 -8.96 15.50 -21.83
C ASP A 126 -7.61 16.07 -21.36
N SER A 127 -7.52 17.39 -21.25
CA SER A 127 -6.32 18.06 -20.73
C SER A 127 -6.13 17.76 -19.23
N ASN A 128 -4.91 17.38 -18.85
CA ASN A 128 -4.54 17.24 -17.45
C ASN A 128 -4.53 18.62 -16.78
N ILE A 129 -5.30 18.80 -15.71
CA ILE A 129 -5.31 20.07 -14.94
C ILE A 129 -4.00 20.25 -14.18
N TYR A 130 -3.36 19.14 -13.78
CA TYR A 130 -2.16 19.16 -12.95
C TYR A 130 -0.91 18.86 -13.78
N PRO A 131 0.22 19.51 -13.49
CA PRO A 131 1.50 19.16 -14.07
C PRO A 131 2.02 17.82 -13.52
N ILE A 132 2.89 17.17 -14.30
CA ILE A 132 3.45 15.84 -13.99
C ILE A 132 4.12 15.77 -12.60
N TYR A 133 4.74 16.85 -12.11
CA TYR A 133 5.40 16.83 -10.80
C TYR A 133 4.41 16.65 -9.63
N ILE A 134 3.16 17.13 -9.76
CA ILE A 134 2.10 16.88 -8.76
C ILE A 134 1.71 15.42 -8.80
N ASN A 135 1.60 14.82 -9.99
CA ASN A 135 1.33 13.40 -10.14
C ASN A 135 2.43 12.53 -9.49
N LEU A 136 3.71 12.90 -9.67
CA LEU A 136 4.84 12.25 -8.99
C LEU A 136 4.80 12.43 -7.47
N ALA A 137 4.37 13.61 -6.97
CA ALA A 137 4.16 13.83 -5.54
C ALA A 137 3.04 12.93 -4.98
N ILE A 138 1.95 12.74 -5.73
CA ILE A 138 0.86 11.81 -5.38
C ILE A 138 1.40 10.38 -5.28
N VAL A 139 2.21 9.93 -6.24
CA VAL A 139 2.89 8.62 -6.18
C VAL A 139 3.70 8.48 -4.89
N ALA A 140 4.53 9.47 -4.56
CA ALA A 140 5.35 9.45 -3.35
C ALA A 140 4.49 9.39 -2.07
N ILE A 141 3.40 10.16 -2.01
CA ILE A 141 2.44 10.14 -0.89
C ILE A 141 1.80 8.76 -0.75
N LEU A 142 1.32 8.17 -1.86
CA LEU A 142 0.68 6.86 -1.82
C LEU A 142 1.67 5.76 -1.39
N ILE A 143 2.89 5.78 -1.90
CA ILE A 143 3.92 4.83 -1.46
C ILE A 143 4.20 5.01 0.04
N GLY A 144 4.46 6.25 0.48
CA GLY A 144 4.81 6.56 1.86
C GLY A 144 3.71 6.24 2.87
N SER A 145 2.47 6.62 2.57
CA SER A 145 1.31 6.41 3.45
C SER A 145 0.96 4.93 3.65
N ASN A 146 1.25 4.07 2.66
CA ASN A 146 0.96 2.64 2.73
C ASN A 146 2.09 1.80 3.36
N ILE A 147 3.25 2.38 3.71
CA ILE A 147 4.37 1.63 4.31
C ILE A 147 3.91 0.95 5.61
N PHE A 148 3.17 1.65 6.46
CA PHE A 148 2.61 1.08 7.69
C PHE A 148 1.74 -0.15 7.41
N LEU A 149 0.85 -0.08 6.40
CA LEU A 149 -0.04 -1.18 6.07
C LEU A 149 0.74 -2.42 5.65
N TYR A 150 1.82 -2.27 4.87
CA TYR A 150 2.70 -3.40 4.55
C TYR A 150 3.34 -4.03 5.79
N ILE A 151 3.77 -3.22 6.76
CA ILE A 151 4.33 -3.71 8.02
C ILE A 151 3.27 -4.48 8.81
N LEU A 152 2.10 -3.88 9.00
CA LEU A 152 0.98 -4.48 9.74
C LEU A 152 0.57 -5.81 9.11
N HIS A 153 0.31 -5.82 7.79
CA HIS A 153 -0.20 -7.01 7.12
C HIS A 153 0.85 -8.11 6.98
N LEU A 154 2.14 -7.80 6.86
CA LEU A 154 3.18 -8.82 6.97
C LEU A 154 3.19 -9.44 8.37
N PHE A 155 3.15 -8.61 9.41
CA PHE A 155 3.06 -9.13 10.79
C PHE A 155 1.84 -10.04 10.96
N LEU A 156 0.64 -9.59 10.53
CA LEU A 156 -0.58 -10.39 10.62
C LEU A 156 -0.47 -11.71 9.85
N SER A 157 0.09 -11.68 8.64
CA SER A 157 0.19 -12.85 7.76
C SER A 157 1.13 -13.95 8.27
N PHE A 158 2.19 -13.56 9.00
CA PHE A 158 3.13 -14.49 9.61
C PHE A 158 2.70 -14.93 11.01
N ARG A 159 2.04 -14.05 11.78
CA ARG A 159 1.57 -14.36 13.14
C ARG A 159 0.30 -15.21 13.13
N PHE A 160 -0.64 -14.90 12.24
CA PHE A 160 -1.98 -15.46 12.18
C PHE A 160 -2.21 -16.19 10.85
N SER A 161 -3.48 -16.51 10.56
CA SER A 161 -3.88 -17.14 9.31
C SER A 161 -3.99 -16.13 8.17
N LYS A 162 -3.99 -16.65 6.94
CA LYS A 162 -4.26 -15.89 5.71
C LYS A 162 -5.56 -15.08 5.81
N ALA A 163 -6.60 -15.69 6.38
CA ALA A 163 -7.92 -15.08 6.51
C ALA A 163 -7.90 -13.82 7.40
N VAL A 164 -7.07 -13.79 8.46
CA VAL A 164 -6.97 -12.62 9.33
C VAL A 164 -6.42 -11.40 8.59
N SER A 165 -5.32 -11.56 7.86
CA SER A 165 -4.73 -10.43 7.12
C SER A 165 -5.68 -9.89 6.05
N ILE A 166 -6.35 -10.79 5.31
CA ILE A 166 -7.33 -10.41 4.29
C ILE A 166 -8.55 -9.72 4.93
N GLY A 167 -9.09 -10.30 6.00
CA GLY A 167 -10.26 -9.76 6.70
C GLY A 167 -10.00 -8.37 7.29
N VAL A 168 -8.84 -8.15 7.91
CA VAL A 168 -8.42 -6.82 8.38
C VAL A 168 -8.28 -5.86 7.20
N GLY A 169 -7.69 -6.28 6.08
CA GLY A 169 -7.54 -5.41 4.91
C GLY A 169 -8.88 -4.98 4.31
N ILE A 170 -9.87 -5.88 4.27
CA ILE A 170 -11.25 -5.55 3.86
C ILE A 170 -11.87 -4.54 4.84
N ALA A 171 -11.75 -4.77 6.15
CA ALA A 171 -12.27 -3.86 7.15
C ALA A 171 -11.62 -2.46 7.05
N GLU A 172 -10.30 -2.40 6.84
CA GLU A 172 -9.56 -1.17 6.64
C GLU A 172 -10.00 -0.41 5.38
N SER A 173 -10.23 -1.12 4.27
CA SER A 173 -10.80 -0.55 3.05
C SER A 173 -12.20 0.03 3.28
N LEU A 174 -13.06 -0.66 4.04
CA LEU A 174 -14.39 -0.14 4.41
C LEU A 174 -14.29 1.10 5.29
N VAL A 175 -13.38 1.11 6.27
CA VAL A 175 -13.11 2.29 7.11
C VAL A 175 -12.60 3.45 6.27
N ALA A 176 -11.68 3.21 5.33
CA ALA A 176 -11.16 4.22 4.42
C ALA A 176 -12.29 4.83 3.56
N ALA A 177 -13.20 4.00 3.04
CA ALA A 177 -14.37 4.45 2.29
C ALA A 177 -15.34 5.26 3.16
N LEU A 178 -15.61 4.82 4.40
CA LEU A 178 -16.46 5.54 5.35
C LEU A 178 -15.87 6.92 5.67
N PHE A 179 -14.55 7.03 5.75
CA PHE A 179 -13.86 8.27 6.10
C PHE A 179 -13.92 9.32 4.98
N LEU A 180 -14.32 8.95 3.76
CA LEU A 180 -14.64 9.91 2.69
C LEU A 180 -15.96 10.66 2.93
N THR A 181 -16.87 10.12 3.75
CA THR A 181 -18.20 10.72 3.99
C THR A 181 -18.19 11.87 5.00
N GLY A 182 -17.03 12.21 5.56
CA GLY A 182 -16.88 13.17 6.66
C GLY A 182 -17.00 12.54 8.05
N MET A 183 -17.47 11.29 8.18
CA MET A 183 -17.56 10.60 9.47
C MET A 183 -16.20 10.43 10.18
N GLY A 184 -15.11 10.44 9.42
CA GLY A 184 -13.74 10.32 9.91
C GLY A 184 -13.06 11.64 10.29
N ASP A 185 -13.73 12.79 10.16
CA ASP A 185 -13.11 14.09 10.43
C ASP A 185 -12.65 14.20 11.90
N GLY A 186 -11.46 14.78 12.11
CA GLY A 186 -10.77 14.82 13.41
C GLY A 186 -10.20 13.49 13.92
N ARG A 187 -10.54 12.35 13.29
CA ARG A 187 -10.10 10.99 13.73
C ARG A 187 -9.21 10.28 12.73
N TRP A 188 -9.28 10.66 11.45
CA TRP A 188 -8.47 10.11 10.37
C TRP A 188 -6.96 10.07 10.65
N PRO A 189 -6.34 10.99 11.41
CA PRO A 189 -4.90 10.91 11.67
C PRO A 189 -4.47 9.62 12.40
N PHE A 190 -5.37 9.01 13.16
CA PHE A 190 -5.10 7.80 13.94
C PHE A 190 -5.40 6.50 13.19
N LEU A 191 -5.99 6.56 11.99
CA LEU A 191 -6.36 5.39 11.19
C LEU A 191 -5.53 5.32 9.91
N PRO A 192 -4.51 4.44 9.86
CA PRO A 192 -3.56 4.34 8.76
C PRO A 192 -4.19 4.08 7.38
N SER A 193 -5.31 3.35 7.34
CA SER A 193 -6.04 3.09 6.11
C SER A 193 -6.58 4.36 5.42
N SER A 194 -6.74 5.46 6.16
CA SER A 194 -7.25 6.72 5.66
C SER A 194 -6.17 7.72 5.22
N TRP A 195 -4.91 7.48 5.57
CA TRP A 195 -3.81 8.43 5.32
C TRP A 195 -3.61 8.71 3.84
N SER A 196 -3.62 7.67 3.00
CA SER A 196 -3.45 7.78 1.54
C SER A 196 -4.50 8.71 0.92
N ILE A 197 -5.77 8.51 1.27
CA ILE A 197 -6.89 9.34 0.82
C ILE A 197 -6.71 10.79 1.27
N ARG A 198 -6.44 11.01 2.57
CA ARG A 198 -6.43 12.35 3.16
C ARG A 198 -5.25 13.16 2.65
N PHE A 199 -4.04 12.59 2.63
CA PHE A 199 -2.86 13.29 2.12
C PHE A 199 -2.97 13.63 0.63
N THR A 200 -3.49 12.72 -0.20
CA THR A 200 -3.68 13.00 -1.62
C THR A 200 -4.78 14.03 -1.86
N SER A 201 -5.90 13.94 -1.15
CA SER A 201 -7.00 14.91 -1.24
C SER A 201 -6.56 16.31 -0.80
N SER A 202 -5.83 16.43 0.31
CA SER A 202 -5.26 17.70 0.77
C SER A 202 -4.29 18.30 -0.24
N LEU A 203 -3.45 17.48 -0.91
CA LEU A 203 -2.55 17.97 -1.95
C LEU A 203 -3.32 18.52 -3.17
N LEU A 204 -4.35 17.80 -3.63
CA LEU A 204 -5.18 18.23 -4.75
C LEU A 204 -5.94 19.52 -4.43
N MET A 205 -6.54 19.61 -3.24
CA MET A 205 -7.23 20.82 -2.80
C MET A 205 -6.29 22.02 -2.74
N LYS A 206 -5.07 21.83 -2.23
CA LYS A 206 -4.06 22.92 -2.14
C LYS A 206 -3.79 23.51 -3.52
N TYR A 207 -3.68 22.65 -4.52
CA TYR A 207 -3.41 23.08 -5.88
C TYR A 207 -4.63 23.72 -6.55
N GLN A 208 -5.85 23.34 -6.16
CA GLN A 208 -7.08 23.90 -6.70
C GLN A 208 -7.43 25.28 -6.11
N SER A 209 -7.34 25.45 -4.79
CA SER A 209 -7.76 26.68 -4.11
C SER A 209 -6.64 27.67 -3.83
N ALA A 210 -5.37 27.29 -4.04
CA ALA A 210 -4.17 28.08 -3.71
C ALA A 210 -4.10 28.54 -2.23
N GLU A 211 -4.90 27.93 -1.34
CA GLU A 211 -4.88 28.22 0.10
C GLU A 211 -3.76 27.45 0.81
N ASP A 212 -3.23 28.03 1.89
CA ASP A 212 -2.21 27.40 2.73
C ASP A 212 -2.79 26.29 3.61
N ILE A 213 -3.02 25.11 3.00
CA ILE A 213 -3.49 23.89 3.68
C ILE A 213 -2.50 23.38 4.75
N LEU A 214 -1.24 23.86 4.71
CA LEU A 214 -0.26 23.60 5.76
C LEU A 214 -0.57 24.31 7.10
N LEU A 215 -1.67 25.06 7.20
CA LEU A 215 -2.20 25.55 8.48
C LEU A 215 -3.22 24.60 9.10
N ASP A 216 -3.65 23.55 8.39
CA ASP A 216 -4.54 22.53 8.92
C ASP A 216 -3.83 21.70 10.00
N GLN A 217 -4.34 21.80 11.23
CA GLN A 217 -3.80 21.11 12.39
C GLN A 217 -3.93 19.60 12.26
N ASP A 218 -5.02 19.11 11.64
CA ASP A 218 -5.27 17.69 11.46
C ASP A 218 -4.28 17.09 10.46
N LEU A 219 -3.94 17.82 9.39
CA LEU A 219 -2.96 17.37 8.40
C LEU A 219 -1.56 17.22 9.02
N LYS A 220 -1.12 18.20 9.81
CA LYS A 220 0.17 18.12 10.53
C LYS A 220 0.20 16.94 11.49
N LEU A 221 -0.87 16.77 12.26
CA LEU A 221 -1.00 15.69 13.22
C LEU A 221 -0.97 14.33 12.50
N GLY A 222 -1.68 14.18 11.37
CA GLY A 222 -1.64 13.00 10.53
C GLY A 222 -0.25 12.67 9.99
N ILE A 223 0.50 13.66 9.50
CA ILE A 223 1.89 13.46 9.05
C ILE A 223 2.76 12.98 10.21
N ILE A 224 2.70 13.62 11.38
CA ILE A 224 3.50 13.23 12.55
C ILE A 224 3.16 11.81 12.98
N ILE A 225 1.87 11.49 13.15
CA ILE A 225 1.43 10.17 13.58
C ILE A 225 1.83 9.11 12.54
N SER A 226 1.69 9.40 11.24
CA SER A 226 2.06 8.44 10.20
C SER A 226 3.53 8.05 10.25
N ILE A 227 4.43 9.02 10.45
CA ILE A 227 5.87 8.76 10.55
C ILE A 227 6.19 7.98 11.84
N VAL A 228 5.67 8.45 12.98
CA VAL A 228 5.94 7.87 14.30
C VAL A 228 5.41 6.44 14.37
N LEU A 229 4.16 6.21 13.96
CA LEU A 229 3.52 4.91 14.02
C LEU A 229 4.17 3.92 13.03
N THR A 230 4.53 4.36 11.82
CA THR A 230 5.28 3.52 10.87
C THR A 230 6.62 3.07 11.46
N PHE A 231 7.38 4.00 12.08
CA PHE A 231 8.67 3.68 12.68
C PHE A 231 8.54 2.72 13.86
N ILE A 232 7.61 2.99 14.79
CA ILE A 232 7.36 2.14 15.96
C ILE A 232 6.94 0.74 15.53
N SER A 233 5.98 0.63 14.59
CA SER A 233 5.51 -0.67 14.11
C SER A 233 6.59 -1.46 13.38
N PHE A 234 7.48 -0.79 12.65
CA PHE A 234 8.62 -1.43 12.01
C PHE A 234 9.57 -2.06 13.05
N VAL A 235 9.90 -1.33 14.11
CA VAL A 235 10.75 -1.84 15.21
C VAL A 235 10.07 -3.00 15.93
N ILE A 236 8.77 -2.88 16.24
CA ILE A 236 8.00 -3.95 16.90
C ILE A 236 8.00 -5.21 16.04
N MET A 237 7.76 -5.09 14.73
CA MET A 237 7.80 -6.22 13.81
C MET A 237 9.18 -6.91 13.85
N LEU A 238 10.28 -6.17 13.77
CA LEU A 238 11.64 -6.73 13.81
C LEU A 238 11.98 -7.43 15.13
N VAL A 239 11.56 -6.85 16.27
CA VAL A 239 11.77 -7.46 17.58
C VAL A 239 10.96 -8.75 17.71
N TRP A 240 9.72 -8.74 17.23
CA TRP A 240 8.86 -9.92 17.26
C TRP A 240 9.41 -11.06 16.39
N PHE A 241 9.84 -10.77 15.15
CA PHE A 241 10.40 -11.79 14.24
C PHE A 241 11.70 -12.41 14.75
N LYS A 242 12.47 -11.70 15.58
CA LYS A 242 13.67 -12.26 16.22
C LYS A 242 13.32 -13.44 17.12
N ASN A 243 12.19 -13.38 17.82
CA ASN A 243 11.75 -14.40 18.77
C ASN A 243 10.67 -15.34 18.20
N TRP A 244 10.22 -15.11 16.96
CA TRP A 244 9.19 -15.94 16.34
C TRP A 244 9.71 -17.33 15.96
N GLU A 245 8.91 -18.36 16.27
CA GLU A 245 9.26 -19.78 16.11
C GLU A 245 8.45 -20.51 15.03
N GLY A 246 7.65 -19.80 14.24
CA GLY A 246 6.85 -20.42 13.16
C GLY A 246 5.44 -20.85 13.56
N ASN A 247 5.05 -20.67 14.82
CA ASN A 247 3.73 -21.05 15.31
C ASN A 247 2.66 -20.14 14.69
N ARG A 248 1.85 -20.69 13.78
CA ARG A 248 0.57 -20.10 13.42
C ARG A 248 -0.48 -20.55 14.42
N THR A 249 -1.30 -19.61 14.88
CA THR A 249 -2.57 -19.95 15.54
C THR A 249 -3.54 -20.36 14.43
N GLU A 250 -3.37 -21.58 13.94
CA GLU A 250 -4.38 -22.31 13.17
C GLU A 250 -5.13 -23.16 14.20
N GLU A 251 -6.20 -22.60 14.77
CA GLU A 251 -7.28 -23.39 15.39
C GLU A 251 -8.33 -23.70 14.32
#